data_AF-A0A432G6L7-F1
#
_entry.id   AF-A0A432G6L7-F1
#
_cell.length_a   1.000
_cell.length_b   1.000
_cell.length_c   1.000
_cell.angle_alpha   90.00
_cell.angle_beta   90.00
_cell.angle_gamma   90.00
#
_symmetry.space_group_name_H-M   'P 1'
#
loop_
_entity.id
_entity.type
_entity.pdbx_description
1 polymer ?
#
loop_
_entity_poly.entity_id
_entity_poly.type
_entity_poly.pdbx_seq_one_letter_code
_entity_poly.pdbx_strand_id
1 'polypeptide(L)'
;MRKLLILLLLSALLGGCAVLPENTGRQASTAYTDTRDTYLGRLYSAGAAAHPGESAFHLLGNGLDAFVARAVLAQEAERSIDLQYYMIHSDHVGTLLLNQVLEAADRGVRVRILLDDIDEGSRDFRIAIFDQHPNIEVRIFNPFGRNVSRIWQYITGFGRQTRRAHNKSYTVDNIATIIGGRNIGDEYFERDPKLAF
;
A
#
# COMPACT_ATOMS: atom_id res chain seq x y z
N MET A 1 21.58 39.62 -27.59
CA MET A 1 21.04 40.09 -26.29
C MET A 1 19.53 39.94 -26.16
N ARG A 2 18.71 40.51 -27.05
CA ARG A 2 17.22 40.45 -26.97
C ARG A 2 16.63 39.02 -26.99
N LYS A 3 17.18 38.12 -27.81
CA LYS A 3 16.76 36.69 -27.85
C LYS A 3 17.10 35.94 -26.56
N LEU A 4 18.23 36.25 -25.93
CA LEU A 4 18.66 35.65 -24.66
C LEU A 4 17.75 36.10 -23.50
N LEU A 5 17.38 37.38 -23.50
CA LEU A 5 16.46 37.95 -22.52
C LEU A 5 15.05 37.33 -22.63
N ILE A 6 14.55 37.13 -23.86
CA ILE A 6 13.26 36.46 -24.11
C ILE A 6 13.32 35.00 -23.65
N LEU A 7 14.43 34.30 -23.90
CA LEU A 7 14.62 32.91 -23.45
C LEU A 7 14.64 32.81 -21.91
N LEU A 8 15.29 33.75 -21.22
CA LEU A 8 15.33 33.86 -19.76
C LEU A 8 13.95 34.17 -19.15
N LEU A 9 13.18 35.06 -19.78
CA LEU A 9 11.80 35.36 -19.36
C LEU A 9 10.86 34.18 -19.57
N LEU A 10 10.96 33.46 -20.69
CA LEU A 10 10.20 32.23 -20.94
C LEU A 10 10.56 31.11 -19.96
N SER A 11 11.83 31.00 -19.56
CA SER A 11 12.26 30.00 -18.57
C SER A 11 11.85 30.35 -17.14
N ALA A 12 11.74 31.64 -16.80
CA ALA A 12 11.15 32.07 -15.53
C ALA A 12 9.63 31.75 -15.44
N LEU A 13 8.92 31.75 -16.58
CA LEU A 13 7.50 31.36 -16.65
C LEU A 13 7.27 29.85 -16.58
N LEU A 14 8.32 29.02 -16.71
CA LEU A 14 8.25 27.56 -16.60
C LEU A 14 8.39 27.04 -15.16
N GLY A 15 8.45 27.93 -14.17
CA GLY A 15 8.40 27.59 -12.74
C GLY A 15 7.03 27.10 -12.30
N GLY A 16 6.53 25.99 -12.89
CA GLY A 16 5.34 25.31 -12.41
C GLY A 16 5.65 24.62 -11.09
N CYS A 17 5.35 25.29 -9.96
CA CYS A 17 5.43 24.66 -8.65
C CYS A 17 4.42 23.51 -8.60
N ALA A 18 4.91 22.27 -8.65
CA ALA A 18 4.12 21.11 -8.26
C ALA A 18 3.92 21.19 -6.74
N VAL A 19 2.90 21.91 -6.31
CA VAL A 19 2.55 22.02 -4.89
C VAL A 19 1.79 20.75 -4.51
N LEU A 20 2.35 20.00 -3.56
CA LEU A 20 1.64 18.95 -2.87
C LEU A 20 0.79 19.58 -1.76
N PRO A 21 -0.37 18.98 -1.40
CA PRO A 21 -1.11 19.40 -0.23
C PRO A 21 -0.20 19.48 0.99
N GLU A 22 -0.48 20.41 1.89
CA GLU A 22 0.25 20.45 3.15
C GLU A 22 0.16 19.10 3.85
N ASN A 23 1.32 18.66 4.32
CA ASN A 23 1.46 17.39 4.98
C ASN A 23 1.54 17.55 6.50
N THR A 24 0.91 18.60 7.01
CA THR A 24 0.86 19.01 8.40
C THR A 24 -0.32 18.29 9.08
N GLY A 25 -0.18 17.96 10.37
CA GLY A 25 -1.26 17.32 11.14
C GLY A 25 -1.36 15.78 11.05
N ARG A 26 -0.38 15.08 10.45
CA ARG A 26 -0.33 13.61 10.51
C ARG A 26 -0.22 13.13 11.96
N GLN A 27 -1.13 12.25 12.37
CA GLN A 27 -0.98 11.55 13.65
C GLN A 27 0.00 10.38 13.49
N ALA A 28 1.00 10.27 14.35
CA ALA A 28 1.84 9.08 14.35
C ALA A 28 1.03 7.87 14.81
N SER A 29 1.19 6.73 14.14
CA SER A 29 0.56 5.47 14.53
C SER A 29 1.63 4.37 14.61
N THR A 30 1.54 3.55 15.66
CA THR A 30 2.46 2.42 15.91
C THR A 30 1.71 1.10 15.81
N ALA A 31 2.45 0.01 15.59
CA ALA A 31 1.89 -1.33 15.66
C ALA A 31 1.31 -1.60 17.05
N TYR A 32 0.22 -2.36 17.10
CA TYR A 32 -0.33 -2.86 18.36
C TYR A 32 0.54 -3.99 18.90
N THR A 33 0.67 -4.06 20.23
CA THR A 33 1.50 -5.06 20.93
C THR A 33 0.68 -6.03 21.76
N ASP A 34 -0.57 -5.66 22.06
CA ASP A 34 -1.61 -6.39 22.76
C ASP A 34 -2.44 -7.25 21.80
N THR A 35 -1.76 -8.16 21.09
CA THR A 35 -2.39 -8.97 20.04
C THR A 35 -2.24 -10.48 20.26
N ARG A 36 -1.70 -10.90 21.40
CA ARG A 36 -1.56 -12.32 21.76
C ARG A 36 -2.88 -13.00 22.07
N ASP A 37 -3.89 -12.20 22.43
CA ASP A 37 -5.25 -12.64 22.70
C ASP A 37 -6.13 -12.65 21.45
N THR A 38 -5.61 -12.34 20.25
CA THR A 38 -6.38 -12.51 19.03
C THR A 38 -6.51 -13.98 18.64
N TYR A 39 -7.42 -14.32 17.73
CA TYR A 39 -7.47 -15.65 17.13
C TYR A 39 -6.10 -16.10 16.60
N LEU A 40 -5.44 -15.27 15.78
CA LEU A 40 -4.10 -15.57 15.25
C LEU A 40 -3.05 -15.67 16.36
N GLY A 41 -3.11 -14.78 17.36
CA GLY A 41 -2.20 -14.82 18.52
C GLY A 41 -2.30 -16.15 19.29
N ARG A 42 -3.53 -16.62 19.56
CA ARG A 42 -3.78 -17.92 20.18
C ARG A 42 -3.36 -19.08 19.29
N LEU A 43 -3.71 -19.04 18.00
CA LEU A 43 -3.43 -20.09 17.02
C LEU A 43 -1.94 -20.42 16.94
N TYR A 44 -1.07 -19.41 16.96
CA TYR A 44 0.38 -19.59 16.85
C TYR A 44 1.11 -19.64 18.21
N SER A 45 0.40 -19.47 19.33
CA SER A 45 1.01 -19.39 20.67
C SER A 45 1.82 -20.62 21.06
N ALA A 46 1.29 -21.83 20.81
CA ALA A 46 1.96 -23.08 21.15
C ALA A 46 3.25 -23.28 20.34
N GLY A 47 3.22 -22.95 19.05
CA GLY A 47 4.39 -23.01 18.18
C GLY A 47 5.47 -22.02 18.62
N ALA A 48 5.09 -20.79 18.91
CA ALA A 48 6.01 -19.76 19.40
C ALA A 48 6.64 -20.14 20.77
N ALA A 49 5.88 -20.79 21.65
CA ALA A 49 6.38 -21.27 22.94
C ALA A 49 7.34 -22.46 22.80
N ALA A 50 7.10 -23.35 21.83
CA ALA A 50 7.98 -24.48 21.54
C ALA A 50 9.31 -24.06 20.88
N HIS A 51 9.33 -22.92 20.18
CA HIS A 51 10.48 -22.41 19.43
C HIS A 51 10.81 -20.96 19.81
N PRO A 52 11.29 -20.70 21.04
CA PRO A 52 11.52 -19.35 21.53
C PRO A 52 12.61 -18.64 20.70
N GLY A 53 12.31 -17.43 20.23
CA GLY A 53 13.23 -16.62 19.42
C GLY A 53 13.23 -16.96 17.93
N GLU A 54 12.43 -17.94 17.51
CA GLU A 54 12.27 -18.30 16.10
C GLU A 54 10.93 -17.80 15.54
N SER A 55 10.81 -17.78 14.21
CA SER A 55 9.58 -17.48 13.50
C SER A 55 9.25 -18.62 12.55
N ALA A 56 7.99 -19.02 12.49
CA ALA A 56 7.50 -19.93 11.47
C ALA A 56 7.45 -19.22 10.12
N PHE A 57 7.67 -19.97 9.04
CA PHE A 57 7.50 -19.48 7.67
C PHE A 57 6.78 -20.51 6.82
N HIS A 58 6.02 -20.03 5.84
CA HIS A 58 5.34 -20.84 4.85
C HIS A 58 5.48 -20.17 3.49
N LEU A 59 5.87 -20.95 2.46
CA LEU A 59 6.11 -20.42 1.13
C LEU A 59 4.81 -20.44 0.31
N LEU A 60 4.37 -19.26 -0.12
CA LEU A 60 3.20 -19.09 -1.00
C LEU A 60 3.67 -19.06 -2.46
N GLY A 61 3.81 -20.24 -3.05
CA GLY A 61 4.42 -20.45 -4.36
C GLY A 61 3.57 -19.92 -5.53
N ASN A 62 2.29 -20.26 -5.54
CA ASN A 62 1.35 -19.87 -6.62
C ASN A 62 0.49 -18.65 -6.22
N GLY A 63 -0.14 -18.07 -7.24
CA GLY A 63 -1.03 -16.92 -7.10
C GLY A 63 -2.24 -17.23 -6.22
N LEU A 64 -2.96 -18.33 -6.48
CA LEU A 64 -4.18 -18.64 -5.75
C LEU A 64 -3.96 -18.76 -4.23
N ASP A 65 -2.95 -19.51 -3.80
CA ASP A 65 -2.61 -19.67 -2.38
C ASP A 65 -2.21 -18.33 -1.76
N ALA A 66 -1.48 -17.50 -2.51
CA ALA A 66 -1.11 -16.16 -2.06
C ALA A 66 -2.33 -15.24 -1.87
N PHE A 67 -3.37 -15.38 -2.70
CA PHE A 67 -4.64 -14.65 -2.55
C PHE A 67 -5.40 -15.17 -1.33
N VAL A 68 -5.63 -16.48 -1.27
CA VAL A 68 -6.41 -17.13 -0.22
C VAL A 68 -5.81 -16.85 1.15
N ALA A 69 -4.49 -16.92 1.29
CA ALA A 69 -3.81 -16.59 2.55
C ALA A 69 -4.10 -15.14 3.00
N ARG A 70 -4.07 -14.17 2.09
CA ARG A 70 -4.40 -12.77 2.43
C ARG A 70 -5.88 -12.60 2.78
N ALA A 71 -6.78 -13.22 2.03
CA ALA A 71 -8.22 -13.14 2.26
C ALA A 71 -8.59 -13.75 3.61
N VAL A 72 -8.09 -14.96 3.93
CA VAL A 72 -8.32 -15.62 5.21
C VAL A 72 -7.74 -14.81 6.36
N LEU A 73 -6.52 -14.28 6.22
CA LEU A 73 -5.96 -13.40 7.26
C LEU A 73 -6.82 -12.13 7.47
N ALA A 74 -7.39 -11.54 6.43
CA ALA A 74 -8.31 -10.42 6.57
C ALA A 74 -9.61 -10.82 7.32
N GLN A 75 -10.15 -12.00 7.03
CA GLN A 75 -11.35 -12.54 7.68
C GLN A 75 -11.12 -12.81 9.17
N GLU A 76 -9.94 -13.32 9.52
CA GLU A 76 -9.58 -13.69 10.90
C GLU A 76 -8.96 -12.54 11.70
N ALA A 77 -8.78 -11.35 11.10
CA ALA A 77 -8.22 -10.19 11.78
C ALA A 77 -9.13 -9.69 12.91
N GLU A 78 -8.56 -9.41 14.08
CA GLU A 78 -9.28 -8.91 15.25
C GLU A 78 -8.79 -7.54 15.76
N ARG A 79 -7.57 -7.10 15.40
CA ARG A 79 -6.95 -5.87 15.93
C ARG A 79 -6.48 -4.93 14.84
N SER A 80 -5.69 -5.43 13.89
CA SER A 80 -5.15 -4.57 12.84
C SER A 80 -4.80 -5.27 11.54
N ILE A 81 -4.89 -4.53 10.43
CA ILE A 81 -4.30 -4.92 9.15
C ILE A 81 -3.42 -3.77 8.64
N ASP A 82 -2.13 -4.01 8.45
CA ASP A 82 -1.18 -3.07 7.88
C ASP A 82 -0.76 -3.55 6.48
N LEU A 83 -1.15 -2.81 5.44
CA LEU A 83 -0.81 -3.07 4.05
C LEU A 83 0.21 -2.03 3.54
N GLN A 84 1.28 -2.49 2.91
CA GLN A 84 2.20 -1.64 2.15
C GLN A 84 2.38 -2.24 0.76
N TYR A 85 2.07 -1.47 -0.29
CA TYR A 85 2.18 -1.95 -1.66
C TYR A 85 2.69 -0.86 -2.61
N TYR A 86 3.39 -1.31 -3.65
CA TYR A 86 3.80 -0.46 -4.76
C TYR A 86 2.63 -0.20 -5.72
N MET A 87 1.80 -1.22 -5.97
CA MET A 87 0.60 -1.13 -6.79
C MET A 87 -0.54 -1.95 -6.18
N ILE A 88 -1.74 -1.41 -6.26
CA ILE A 88 -3.01 -2.09 -6.03
C ILE A 88 -3.92 -1.69 -7.20
N HIS A 89 -4.27 -2.66 -8.03
CA HIS A 89 -5.11 -2.46 -9.20
C HIS A 89 -6.60 -2.54 -8.82
N SER A 90 -7.43 -1.78 -9.53
CA SER A 90 -8.89 -1.79 -9.36
C SER A 90 -9.57 -2.78 -10.30
N ASP A 91 -9.04 -4.00 -10.31
CA ASP A 91 -9.55 -5.15 -11.07
C ASP A 91 -10.30 -6.12 -10.15
N HIS A 92 -10.53 -7.36 -10.60
CA HIS A 92 -11.31 -8.33 -9.82
C HIS A 92 -10.59 -8.71 -8.54
N VAL A 93 -9.32 -9.11 -8.63
CA VAL A 93 -8.53 -9.53 -7.48
C VAL A 93 -8.34 -8.39 -6.49
N GLY A 94 -8.02 -7.18 -6.97
CA GLY A 94 -7.89 -6.02 -6.10
C GLY A 94 -9.19 -5.66 -5.41
N THR A 95 -10.32 -5.67 -6.13
CA THR A 95 -11.64 -5.43 -5.54
C THR A 95 -11.99 -6.47 -4.49
N LEU A 96 -11.77 -7.76 -4.78
CA LEU A 96 -12.07 -8.84 -3.84
C LEU A 96 -11.23 -8.73 -2.57
N LEU A 97 -9.92 -8.49 -2.69
CA LEU A 97 -9.06 -8.37 -1.51
C LEU A 97 -9.40 -7.11 -0.69
N LEU A 98 -9.62 -5.97 -1.34
CA LEU A 98 -10.01 -4.73 -0.66
C LEU A 98 -11.37 -4.87 0.02
N ASN A 99 -12.31 -5.64 -0.54
CA ASN A 99 -13.58 -5.94 0.11
C ASN A 99 -13.37 -6.73 1.42
N GLN A 100 -12.46 -7.72 1.43
CA GLN A 100 -12.13 -8.46 2.66
C GLN A 100 -11.52 -7.54 3.74
N VAL A 101 -10.69 -6.58 3.32
CA VAL A 101 -10.10 -5.57 4.22
C VAL A 101 -11.18 -4.60 4.74
N LEU A 102 -12.12 -4.20 3.89
CA LEU A 102 -13.26 -3.37 4.29
C LEU A 102 -14.14 -4.08 5.32
N GLU A 103 -14.49 -5.35 5.06
CA GLU A 103 -15.26 -6.16 6.00
C GLU A 103 -14.54 -6.32 7.35
N ALA A 104 -13.21 -6.35 7.37
CA ALA A 104 -12.45 -6.32 8.62
C ALA A 104 -12.59 -4.98 9.34
N ALA A 105 -12.47 -3.88 8.60
CA ALA A 105 -12.63 -2.54 9.16
C ALA A 105 -14.04 -2.32 9.73
N ASP A 106 -15.08 -2.86 9.08
CA ASP A 106 -16.47 -2.84 9.55
C ASP A 106 -16.63 -3.58 10.90
N ARG A 107 -15.83 -4.63 11.14
CA ARG A 107 -15.76 -5.33 12.44
C ARG A 107 -15.00 -4.56 13.53
N GLY A 108 -14.44 -3.40 13.22
CA GLY A 108 -13.66 -2.58 14.16
C GLY A 108 -12.14 -2.77 14.06
N VAL A 109 -11.64 -3.54 13.10
CA VAL A 109 -10.21 -3.74 12.89
C VAL A 109 -9.57 -2.45 12.37
N ARG A 110 -8.46 -2.00 12.96
CA ARG A 110 -7.73 -0.83 12.45
C ARG A 110 -6.96 -1.21 11.19
N VAL A 111 -7.20 -0.53 10.09
CA VAL A 111 -6.51 -0.74 8.81
C VAL A 111 -5.61 0.44 8.49
N ARG A 112 -4.36 0.18 8.10
CA ARG A 112 -3.48 1.20 7.50
C ARG A 112 -2.99 0.73 6.14
N ILE A 113 -3.16 1.58 5.14
CA ILE A 113 -2.74 1.33 3.76
C ILE A 113 -1.66 2.34 3.39
N LEU A 114 -0.46 1.88 3.05
CA LEU A 114 0.61 2.70 2.51
C LEU A 114 0.84 2.33 1.04
N LEU A 115 0.46 3.24 0.13
CA LEU A 115 0.54 3.03 -1.31
C LEU A 115 1.57 3.94 -1.96
N ASP A 116 2.34 3.42 -2.89
CA ASP A 116 3.23 4.22 -3.73
C ASP A 116 2.46 4.90 -4.88
N ASP A 117 2.76 6.17 -5.14
CA ASP A 117 2.02 7.00 -6.13
C ASP A 117 2.40 6.80 -7.62
N ILE A 118 3.20 5.78 -7.94
CA ILE A 118 3.80 5.63 -9.27
C ILE A 118 2.78 5.23 -10.33
N ASP A 119 1.82 4.42 -9.94
CA ASP A 119 0.83 3.85 -10.85
C ASP A 119 -0.45 4.69 -10.90
N GLU A 120 -1.26 4.47 -11.93
CA GLU A 120 -2.61 5.01 -12.04
C GLU A 120 -3.54 4.53 -10.94
N GLY A 121 -3.30 3.35 -10.34
CA GLY A 121 -4.07 2.87 -9.18
C GLY A 121 -4.04 3.80 -7.96
N SER A 122 -2.94 4.52 -7.73
CA SER A 122 -2.84 5.56 -6.68
C SER A 122 -3.64 6.83 -6.99
N ARG A 123 -4.07 6.98 -8.25
CA ARG A 123 -4.99 8.00 -8.73
C ARG A 123 -6.42 7.47 -8.81
N ASP A 124 -6.63 6.19 -8.51
CA ASP A 124 -7.95 5.61 -8.47
C ASP A 124 -8.69 6.14 -7.24
N PHE A 125 -9.77 6.85 -7.51
CA PHE A 125 -10.69 7.36 -6.51
C PHE A 125 -11.17 6.24 -5.55
N ARG A 126 -11.23 4.99 -6.01
CA ARG A 126 -11.67 3.85 -5.21
C ARG A 126 -10.82 3.62 -3.97
N ILE A 127 -9.49 3.68 -4.06
CA ILE A 127 -8.62 3.53 -2.88
C ILE A 127 -8.74 4.77 -1.97
N ALA A 128 -8.90 5.96 -2.56
CA ALA A 128 -9.10 7.18 -1.78
C ALA A 128 -10.41 7.19 -0.97
N ILE A 129 -11.48 6.52 -1.45
CA ILE A 129 -12.74 6.36 -0.69
C ILE A 129 -12.51 5.59 0.61
N PHE A 130 -11.56 4.64 0.66
CA PHE A 130 -11.33 3.85 1.87
C PHE A 130 -10.91 4.72 3.06
N ASP A 131 -10.22 5.84 2.81
CA ASP A 131 -9.81 6.80 3.85
C ASP A 131 -11.01 7.50 4.51
N GLN A 132 -12.22 7.38 3.96
CA GLN A 132 -13.44 7.89 4.59
C GLN A 132 -14.00 6.94 5.66
N HIS A 133 -13.54 5.69 5.71
CA HIS A 133 -13.98 4.74 6.73
C HIS A 133 -13.28 5.05 8.07
N PRO A 134 -13.98 5.11 9.22
CA PRO A 134 -13.42 5.56 10.50
C PRO A 134 -12.25 4.71 11.01
N ASN A 135 -12.15 3.45 10.58
CA ASN A 135 -11.08 2.52 10.97
C ASN A 135 -10.00 2.33 9.88
N ILE A 136 -10.07 3.01 8.73
CA ILE A 136 -9.09 2.85 7.65
C ILE A 136 -8.34 4.16 7.45
N GLU A 137 -7.02 4.08 7.41
CA GLU A 137 -6.15 5.20 7.08
C GLU A 137 -5.36 4.88 5.81
N VAL A 138 -5.46 5.73 4.79
CA VAL A 138 -4.71 5.61 3.53
C VAL A 138 -3.64 6.70 3.46
N ARG A 139 -2.39 6.29 3.30
CA ARG A 139 -1.25 7.18 3.12
C ARG A 139 -0.55 6.91 1.80
N ILE A 140 -0.15 7.99 1.15
CA ILE A 140 0.58 7.93 -0.12
C ILE A 140 2.06 8.19 0.10
N PHE A 141 2.90 7.26 -0.36
CA PHE A 141 4.35 7.41 -0.39
C PHE A 141 4.78 8.16 -1.65
N ASN A 142 5.56 9.22 -1.43
CA ASN A 142 6.19 10.03 -2.47
C ASN A 142 5.28 10.43 -3.65
N PRO A 143 4.23 11.23 -3.38
CA PRO A 143 3.23 11.58 -4.39
C PRO A 143 3.75 12.54 -5.46
N PHE A 144 3.17 12.39 -6.64
CA PHE A 144 3.20 13.35 -7.74
C PHE A 144 2.11 14.42 -7.52
N GLY A 145 2.49 15.69 -7.60
CA GLY A 145 1.54 16.80 -7.65
C GLY A 145 0.58 16.63 -8.83
N ARG A 146 -0.72 16.87 -8.59
CA ARG A 146 -1.75 16.67 -9.63
C ARG A 146 -1.87 17.83 -10.61
N ASN A 147 -1.36 19.01 -10.24
CA ASN A 147 -1.47 20.25 -11.02
C ASN A 147 -0.33 20.46 -12.04
N VAL A 148 0.64 19.54 -12.11
CA VAL A 148 1.83 19.64 -12.98
C VAL A 148 2.09 18.29 -13.63
N SER A 149 2.56 18.26 -14.89
CA SER A 149 2.84 16.99 -15.57
C SER A 149 3.91 16.17 -14.84
N ARG A 150 3.79 14.84 -14.89
CA ARG A 150 4.80 13.93 -14.31
C ARG A 150 6.18 14.13 -14.94
N ILE A 151 6.25 14.41 -16.25
CA ILE A 151 7.52 14.67 -16.96
C ILE A 151 8.25 15.84 -16.30
N TRP A 152 7.57 16.95 -16.08
CA TRP A 152 8.16 18.11 -15.40
C TRP A 152 8.60 17.76 -13.97
N GLN A 153 7.78 17.00 -13.24
CA GLN A 153 8.12 16.57 -11.88
C GLN A 153 9.32 15.61 -11.82
N TYR A 154 9.53 14.77 -12.84
CA TYR A 154 10.72 13.94 -12.93
C TYR A 154 11.97 14.77 -13.22
N ILE A 155 11.86 15.79 -14.09
CA ILE A 155 12.97 16.70 -14.40
C ILE A 155 13.35 17.53 -13.18
N THR A 156 12.37 18.13 -12.49
CA THR A 156 12.64 19.04 -11.36
C THR A 156 12.83 18.31 -10.03
N GLY A 157 12.33 17.08 -9.91
CA GLY A 157 12.33 16.28 -8.69
C GLY A 157 13.17 15.01 -8.79
N PHE A 158 14.18 14.99 -9.67
CA PHE A 158 15.08 13.85 -9.83
C PHE A 158 15.68 13.40 -8.48
N GLY A 159 15.82 12.09 -8.28
CA GLY A 159 16.23 11.51 -6.99
C GLY A 159 15.06 11.32 -6.01
N ARG A 160 14.25 12.37 -5.78
CA ARG A 160 13.01 12.22 -4.99
C ARG A 160 12.03 11.34 -5.74
N GLN A 161 11.61 11.74 -6.94
CA GLN A 161 10.54 11.04 -7.67
C GLN A 161 10.90 9.63 -8.12
N THR A 162 12.19 9.35 -8.28
CA THR A 162 12.71 8.04 -8.65
C THR A 162 12.86 7.09 -7.46
N ARG A 163 12.79 7.58 -6.21
CA ARG A 163 12.77 6.75 -5.00
C ARG A 163 11.34 6.27 -4.74
N ARG A 164 11.07 5.00 -5.05
CA ARG A 164 9.74 4.37 -4.88
C ARG A 164 9.75 3.34 -3.75
N ALA A 165 8.61 3.18 -3.09
CA ALA A 165 8.37 2.13 -2.12
C ALA A 165 8.00 0.83 -2.85
N HIS A 166 9.01 0.03 -3.19
CA HIS A 166 8.79 -1.25 -3.88
C HIS A 166 8.48 -2.42 -2.92
N ASN A 167 8.24 -2.13 -1.64
CA ASN A 167 7.85 -3.10 -0.63
C ASN A 167 6.44 -3.65 -0.94
N LYS A 168 6.24 -4.94 -0.65
CA LYS A 168 4.92 -5.56 -0.55
C LYS A 168 4.86 -6.30 0.77
N SER A 169 4.08 -5.78 1.70
CA SER A 169 3.85 -6.39 3.00
C SER A 169 2.39 -6.32 3.39
N TYR A 170 1.92 -7.37 4.05
CA TYR A 170 0.56 -7.51 4.53
C TYR A 170 0.62 -8.15 5.91
N THR A 171 0.51 -7.32 6.95
CA THR A 171 0.66 -7.73 8.35
C THR A 171 -0.70 -7.69 9.04
N VAL A 172 -1.08 -8.80 9.68
CA VAL A 172 -2.34 -8.92 10.41
C VAL A 172 -2.08 -9.16 11.89
N ASP A 173 -2.77 -8.37 12.73
CA ASP A 173 -2.70 -8.36 14.19
C ASP A 173 -1.28 -8.24 14.74
N ASN A 174 -0.30 -7.78 13.96
CA ASN A 174 1.12 -7.83 14.33
C ASN A 174 1.58 -9.25 14.74
N ILE A 175 0.89 -10.30 14.26
CA ILE A 175 1.19 -11.72 14.52
C ILE A 175 1.68 -12.40 13.24
N ALA A 176 0.98 -12.20 12.13
CA ALA A 176 1.31 -12.83 10.85
C ALA A 176 1.65 -11.76 9.81
N THR A 177 2.69 -11.99 9.00
CA THR A 177 3.05 -11.11 7.89
C THR A 177 3.28 -11.92 6.63
N ILE A 178 2.63 -11.52 5.53
CA ILE A 178 2.98 -11.94 4.19
C ILE A 178 3.86 -10.87 3.55
N ILE A 179 5.05 -11.27 3.09
CA ILE A 179 5.97 -10.45 2.30
C ILE A 179 6.28 -11.12 0.96
N GLY A 180 6.69 -10.35 -0.05
CA GLY A 180 7.16 -10.93 -1.31
C GLY A 180 7.18 -9.95 -2.48
N GLY A 181 7.12 -10.50 -3.69
CA GLY A 181 7.18 -9.73 -4.95
C GLY A 181 5.83 -9.34 -5.56
N ARG A 182 4.73 -10.00 -5.16
CA ARG A 182 3.39 -9.80 -5.76
C ARG A 182 2.76 -8.48 -5.31
N ASN A 183 2.41 -7.62 -6.26
CA ASN A 183 1.47 -6.53 -6.03
C ASN A 183 0.03 -7.09 -5.99
N ILE A 184 -0.97 -6.22 -5.84
CA ILE A 184 -2.38 -6.62 -5.86
C ILE A 184 -2.97 -6.33 -7.24
N GLY A 185 -3.39 -7.37 -7.96
CA GLY A 185 -4.04 -7.29 -9.28
C GLY A 185 -4.16 -8.66 -9.97
N ASP A 186 -5.02 -8.76 -10.98
CA ASP A 186 -5.39 -10.01 -11.67
C ASP A 186 -4.16 -10.77 -12.21
N GLU A 187 -3.12 -10.05 -12.65
CA GLU A 187 -1.87 -10.62 -13.18
C GLU A 187 -0.99 -11.30 -12.11
N TYR A 188 -1.14 -10.92 -10.84
CA TYR A 188 -0.30 -11.45 -9.74
C TYR A 188 -0.87 -12.71 -9.10
N PHE A 189 -2.14 -13.03 -9.38
CA PHE A 189 -2.89 -14.09 -8.71
C PHE A 189 -3.55 -15.07 -9.69
N GLU A 190 -2.94 -15.26 -10.87
CA GLU A 190 -3.30 -16.29 -11.86
C GLU A 190 -4.75 -16.19 -12.37
N ARG A 191 -5.37 -15.00 -12.26
CA ARG A 191 -6.76 -14.78 -12.68
C ARG A 191 -6.91 -14.76 -14.20
N ASP A 192 -5.91 -14.21 -14.90
CA ASP A 192 -5.79 -14.24 -16.36
C ASP A 192 -4.49 -14.95 -16.77
N PRO A 193 -4.57 -16.15 -17.38
CA PRO A 193 -3.40 -16.88 -17.87
C PRO A 193 -2.56 -16.10 -18.89
N LYS A 194 -3.13 -15.07 -19.54
CA LYS A 194 -2.41 -14.22 -20.51
C LYS A 194 -1.55 -13.15 -19.84
N LEU A 195 -1.80 -12.86 -18.57
CA LEU A 195 -1.08 -11.86 -17.78
C LEU A 195 -0.24 -12.50 -16.66
N ALA A 196 -0.45 -13.80 -16.39
CA ALA A 196 0.26 -14.53 -15.36
C ALA A 196 1.78 -14.61 -15.66
N PHE A 197 2.59 -14.37 -14.64
CA PHE A 197 4.06 -14.52 -14.65
C PHE A 197 4.49 -15.87 -14.09
#